data_AF-E9I2I4-F1
#
_entry.id   AF-E9I2I4-F1
#
_cell.length_a   1.000
_cell.length_b   1.000
_cell.length_c   1.000
_cell.angle_alpha   90.00
_cell.angle_beta   90.00
_cell.angle_gamma   90.00
#
_symmetry.space_group_name_H-M   'P 1'
#
loop_
_entity.id
_entity.type
_entity.pdbx_description
1 polymer ?
#
loop_
_entity_poly.entity_id
_entity_poly.type
_entity_poly.pdbx_seq_one_letter_code
_entity_poly.pdbx_strand_id
1 'polypeptide(L)'
;TADLEPLLHYLENQDPGVKLKWETHYGWLSIVVKIPFHLQRFDTSTSEPIMERIAYTVKKPLVKLTQRIGLIFLKPRVASWRYQRGSRSLAANLQQSQPVETKAAISVNDEDDHDYDVPEEIEEVLNEILQALRDKNREVQYSTAKGIGRLTSRLSKNFADQLAKALVITPVFDREVNCRRAAASAFQEHVGRQGTFPHGIDILTTCDYLFVAQYEEYRPHLIQHLVDRKVIHWDTVIRQLTSQALHQMTFLDPESMKLILSTQILPRCTNPELYLRHGSILASGKVISALCQVAKDHERRLPDELGDAAMESITQTCIDILEERFWRSFGGDPMRIAVCHFIQDLSSGGFPLLDAVVDRWLKALRECLASGDSNVQQSAISAVTALIGEYFRHQPVEKLTAWLNHFLPEVTSNNQQARVGNALALGSMPRFLLTVSLPKVIQQLCTCALITDKTLQWAESRKNALTALSLVCTTVGIAPSSPVKMTDGLIFIYFEISGVDQVTLAGIFRTFIDGFEDYTVDSRGDIGAIVRESTMYSIQVPFRFFYFK
;
A
#
# COMPACT_ATOMS: atom_id res chain seq x y z
N THR A 1 16.69 -8.57 51.09
CA THR A 1 17.54 -8.74 49.88
C THR A 1 17.80 -10.21 49.63
N ALA A 2 18.32 -10.96 50.60
CA ALA A 2 18.70 -12.37 50.45
C ALA A 2 17.60 -13.30 49.90
N ASP A 3 16.33 -13.10 50.24
CA ASP A 3 15.28 -14.12 49.98
C ASP A 3 14.48 -13.90 48.68
N LEU A 4 14.44 -12.67 48.14
CA LEU A 4 13.59 -12.37 46.97
C LEU A 4 14.19 -12.90 45.67
N GLU A 5 15.50 -12.77 45.49
CA GLU A 5 16.18 -13.22 44.26
C GLU A 5 16.20 -14.77 44.14
N PRO A 6 16.50 -15.56 45.20
CA PRO A 6 16.34 -17.01 45.16
C PRO A 6 14.89 -17.45 45.00
N LEU A 7 13.92 -16.72 45.57
CA LEU A 7 12.50 -16.98 45.35
C LEU A 7 12.11 -16.75 43.90
N LEU A 8 12.59 -15.67 43.27
CA LEU A 8 12.34 -15.39 41.85
C LEU A 8 12.97 -16.46 40.97
N HIS A 9 14.26 -16.76 41.19
CA HIS A 9 14.97 -17.82 40.49
C HIS A 9 14.31 -19.20 40.67
N TYR A 10 13.73 -19.48 41.85
CA TYR A 10 12.95 -20.68 42.10
C TYR A 10 11.61 -20.68 41.34
N LEU A 11 10.91 -19.54 41.24
CA LEU A 11 9.65 -19.42 40.50
C LEU A 11 9.85 -19.43 38.98
N GLU A 12 10.95 -18.86 38.48
CA GLU A 12 11.36 -18.84 37.07
C GLU A 12 11.75 -20.24 36.56
N ASN A 13 12.49 -21.01 37.37
CA ASN A 13 13.03 -22.33 36.98
C ASN A 13 12.17 -23.53 37.45
N GLN A 14 10.86 -23.36 37.68
CA GLN A 14 10.01 -24.49 38.08
C GLN A 14 9.79 -25.49 36.94
N ASP A 15 10.20 -26.74 37.17
CA ASP A 15 10.02 -27.85 36.23
C ASP A 15 8.51 -28.14 35.99
N PRO A 16 8.01 -28.01 34.75
CA PRO A 16 6.61 -28.29 34.42
C PRO A 16 6.15 -29.74 34.64
N GLY A 17 7.09 -30.69 34.75
CA GLY A 17 6.80 -32.11 34.97
C GLY A 17 6.49 -32.47 36.43
N VAL A 18 6.94 -31.65 37.38
CA VAL A 18 6.75 -31.92 38.81
C VAL A 18 5.32 -31.52 39.22
N LYS A 19 4.53 -32.49 39.68
CA LYS A 19 3.20 -32.27 40.30
C LYS A 19 3.32 -31.59 41.68
N LEU A 20 3.91 -30.39 41.75
CA LEU A 20 3.83 -29.56 42.95
C LEU A 20 2.60 -28.66 42.91
N LYS A 21 2.12 -28.31 44.11
CA LYS A 21 0.84 -27.65 44.31
C LYS A 21 0.83 -26.26 43.65
N TRP A 22 -0.17 -26.03 42.80
CA TRP A 22 -0.48 -24.70 42.25
C TRP A 22 -0.62 -23.66 43.38
N GLU A 23 -1.19 -24.08 44.53
CA GLU A 23 -1.28 -23.35 45.80
C GLU A 23 0.02 -22.64 46.18
N THR A 24 1.17 -23.32 46.09
CA THR A 24 2.46 -22.73 46.48
C THR A 24 2.88 -21.65 45.50
N HIS A 25 2.69 -21.86 44.21
CA HIS A 25 3.06 -20.90 43.16
C HIS A 25 2.23 -19.60 43.29
N TYR A 26 0.89 -19.72 43.35
CA TYR A 26 0.02 -18.55 43.54
C TYR A 26 0.17 -17.91 44.93
N GLY A 27 0.44 -18.71 45.98
CA GLY A 27 0.73 -18.23 47.33
C GLY A 27 1.96 -17.32 47.37
N TRP A 28 3.10 -17.79 46.86
CA TRP A 28 4.32 -16.97 46.77
C TRP A 28 4.14 -15.73 45.89
N LEU A 29 3.46 -15.85 44.74
CA LEU A 29 3.09 -14.69 43.91
C LEU A 29 2.30 -13.64 44.72
N SER A 30 1.29 -14.06 45.50
CA SER A 30 0.45 -13.15 46.28
C SER A 30 1.22 -12.42 47.40
N ILE A 31 2.33 -13.01 47.88
CA ILE A 31 3.23 -12.39 48.85
C ILE A 31 4.13 -11.36 48.15
N VAL A 32 4.70 -11.71 46.99
CA VAL A 32 5.57 -10.82 46.21
C VAL A 32 4.83 -9.57 45.73
N VAL A 33 3.58 -9.70 45.28
CA VAL A 33 2.74 -8.55 44.85
C VAL A 33 2.31 -7.65 46.02
N LYS A 34 2.37 -8.13 47.27
CA LYS A 34 2.04 -7.36 48.48
C LYS A 34 3.23 -6.64 49.12
N ILE A 35 4.41 -6.65 48.50
CA ILE A 35 5.60 -5.95 49.01
C ILE A 35 5.33 -4.42 49.00
N PRO A 36 5.29 -3.73 50.16
CA PRO A 36 4.76 -2.37 50.26
C PRO A 36 5.81 -1.27 49.94
N PHE A 37 6.80 -1.56 49.10
CA PHE A 37 7.88 -0.62 48.79
C PHE A 37 8.44 -0.83 47.37
N HIS A 38 9.02 0.23 46.79
CA HIS A 38 9.52 0.23 45.41
C HIS A 38 10.57 -0.87 45.17
N LEU A 39 10.21 -1.82 44.30
CA LEU A 39 11.02 -2.99 43.95
C LEU A 39 12.28 -2.63 43.12
N GLN A 40 12.33 -1.44 42.52
CA GLN A 40 13.54 -0.89 41.84
C GLN A 40 14.79 -0.87 42.72
N ARG A 41 14.64 -0.91 44.05
CA ARG A 41 15.77 -1.02 45.00
C ARG A 41 16.52 -2.35 44.91
N PHE A 42 16.02 -3.32 44.14
CA PHE A 42 16.65 -4.60 43.87
C PHE A 42 17.12 -4.75 42.41
N ASP A 43 16.92 -3.75 41.56
CA ASP A 43 17.41 -3.79 40.18
C ASP A 43 18.94 -3.68 40.18
N THR A 44 19.62 -4.57 39.45
CA THR A 44 21.06 -4.49 39.20
C THR A 44 21.32 -3.98 37.80
N SER A 45 22.46 -3.33 37.56
CA SER A 45 22.84 -2.84 36.22
C SER A 45 23.09 -3.95 35.18
N THR A 46 23.09 -5.22 35.61
CA THR A 46 23.41 -6.40 34.78
C THR A 46 22.22 -7.31 34.51
N SER A 47 21.07 -7.11 35.17
CA SER A 47 19.87 -7.94 35.04
C SER A 47 18.71 -7.13 34.46
N GLU A 48 17.74 -7.80 33.84
CA GLU A 48 16.43 -7.17 33.60
C GLU A 48 15.81 -6.70 34.93
N PRO A 49 15.02 -5.60 34.93
CA PRO A 49 14.39 -5.10 36.14
C PRO A 49 13.54 -6.17 36.83
N ILE A 50 13.61 -6.24 38.16
CA ILE A 50 12.92 -7.26 38.94
C ILE A 50 11.39 -7.20 38.74
N MET A 51 10.87 -6.01 38.46
CA MET A 51 9.46 -5.78 38.10
C MET A 51 9.07 -6.47 36.78
N GLU A 52 9.93 -6.46 35.77
CA GLU A 52 9.66 -7.11 34.48
C GLU A 52 9.71 -8.63 34.62
N ARG A 53 10.67 -9.15 35.41
CA ARG A 53 10.80 -10.58 35.74
C ARG A 53 9.63 -11.11 36.59
N ILE A 54 9.19 -10.36 37.60
CA ILE A 54 7.95 -10.64 38.35
C ILE A 54 6.75 -10.66 37.39
N ALA A 55 6.59 -9.64 36.55
CA ALA A 55 5.48 -9.57 35.60
C ALA A 55 5.50 -10.74 34.60
N TYR A 56 6.66 -11.12 34.07
CA TYR A 56 6.85 -12.29 33.20
C TYR A 56 6.33 -13.56 33.89
N THR A 57 6.78 -13.78 35.12
CA THR A 57 6.44 -14.96 35.93
C THR A 57 4.95 -15.02 36.27
N VAL A 58 4.30 -13.87 36.52
CA VAL A 58 2.88 -13.77 36.88
C VAL A 58 1.92 -13.96 35.69
N LYS A 59 2.25 -13.41 34.51
CA LYS A 59 1.31 -13.33 33.37
C LYS A 59 0.87 -14.71 32.85
N LYS A 60 1.78 -15.67 32.74
CA LYS A 60 1.50 -17.02 32.21
C LYS A 60 0.57 -17.85 33.12
N PRO A 61 0.76 -17.89 34.46
CA PRO A 61 -0.23 -18.39 35.42
C PRO A 61 -1.56 -17.65 35.36
N LEU A 62 -1.56 -16.31 35.36
CA LEU A 62 -2.78 -15.49 35.33
C LEU A 62 -3.66 -15.84 34.13
N VAL A 63 -3.08 -15.86 32.92
CA VAL A 63 -3.78 -16.28 31.69
C VAL A 63 -4.36 -17.70 31.81
N LYS A 64 -3.66 -18.65 32.44
CA LYS A 64 -4.20 -20.00 32.68
C LYS A 64 -5.34 -20.01 33.70
N LEU A 65 -5.36 -19.09 34.65
CA LEU A 65 -6.46 -18.93 35.61
C LEU A 65 -7.69 -18.34 34.92
N THR A 66 -7.54 -17.24 34.17
CA THR A 66 -8.60 -16.62 33.37
C THR A 66 -9.25 -17.61 32.40
N GLN A 67 -8.44 -18.44 31.73
CA GLN A 67 -8.95 -19.55 30.91
C GLN A 67 -9.78 -20.57 31.69
N ARG A 68 -9.37 -20.93 32.91
CA ARG A 68 -10.12 -21.88 33.75
C ARG A 68 -11.44 -21.28 34.20
N ILE A 69 -11.47 -20.00 34.53
CA ILE A 69 -12.69 -19.26 34.89
C ILE A 69 -13.69 -19.30 33.73
N GLY A 70 -13.30 -18.93 32.50
CA GLY A 70 -14.19 -19.05 31.33
C GLY A 70 -14.67 -20.48 31.04
N LEU A 71 -13.83 -21.48 31.31
CA LEU A 71 -14.20 -22.90 31.18
C LEU A 71 -15.06 -23.45 32.34
N ILE A 72 -15.36 -22.64 33.37
CA ILE A 72 -16.39 -22.95 34.39
C ILE A 72 -17.75 -22.45 33.92
N PHE A 73 -17.82 -21.22 33.40
CA PHE A 73 -19.04 -20.61 32.85
C PHE A 73 -19.55 -21.33 31.58
N LEU A 74 -18.65 -21.79 30.69
CA LEU A 74 -19.03 -22.55 29.49
C LEU A 74 -19.21 -24.05 29.78
N LYS A 75 -20.42 -24.59 29.63
CA LYS A 75 -20.67 -26.04 29.75
C LYS A 75 -19.80 -26.86 28.78
N PRO A 76 -19.31 -28.07 29.15
CA PRO A 76 -18.56 -28.92 28.24
C PRO A 76 -19.42 -29.41 27.07
N ARG A 77 -19.18 -28.87 25.86
CA ARG A 77 -19.82 -29.30 24.60
C ARG A 77 -18.79 -30.01 23.71
N VAL A 78 -19.24 -31.06 23.00
CA VAL A 78 -18.53 -31.56 21.82
C VAL A 78 -19.30 -31.06 20.62
N ALA A 79 -18.90 -29.92 20.07
CA ALA A 79 -19.58 -29.34 18.93
C ALA A 79 -19.50 -30.26 17.70
N SER A 80 -20.65 -30.47 17.04
CA SER A 80 -20.82 -31.30 15.84
C SER A 80 -20.03 -30.77 14.65
N TRP A 81 -19.90 -29.45 14.54
CA TRP A 81 -19.15 -28.75 13.48
C TRP A 81 -17.63 -28.88 13.57
N ARG A 82 -17.08 -29.54 14.60
CA ARG A 82 -15.63 -29.78 14.67
C ARG A 82 -15.22 -30.79 13.60
N TYR A 83 -14.12 -30.52 12.92
CA TYR A 83 -13.58 -31.44 11.93
C TYR A 83 -13.28 -32.80 12.57
N GLN A 84 -13.96 -33.84 12.09
CA GLN A 84 -13.64 -35.21 12.47
C GLN A 84 -12.30 -35.59 11.82
N ARG A 85 -11.20 -35.34 12.53
CA ARG A 85 -9.91 -35.98 12.23
C ARG A 85 -10.18 -37.48 12.10
N GLY A 86 -9.82 -38.03 10.93
CA GLY A 86 -9.92 -39.46 10.64
C GLY A 86 -9.23 -40.35 11.68
N SER A 87 -9.43 -41.66 11.56
CA SER A 87 -9.18 -42.65 12.61
C SER A 87 -7.84 -42.43 13.34
N ARG A 88 -7.94 -42.05 14.61
CA ARG A 88 -6.81 -41.67 15.47
C ARG A 88 -5.91 -42.84 15.89
N SER A 89 -6.25 -44.06 15.46
CA SER A 89 -5.52 -45.29 15.75
C SER A 89 -5.02 -45.89 14.44
N LEU A 90 -3.72 -46.16 14.38
CA LEU A 90 -3.11 -46.88 13.25
C LEU A 90 -3.76 -48.26 13.05
N ALA A 91 -4.14 -48.93 14.14
CA ALA A 91 -4.86 -50.21 14.07
C ALA A 91 -6.26 -50.07 13.46
N ALA A 92 -6.98 -48.96 13.71
CA ALA A 92 -8.27 -48.70 13.07
C ALA A 92 -8.10 -48.38 11.58
N ASN A 93 -7.04 -47.63 11.21
CA ASN A 93 -6.72 -47.36 9.81
C ASN A 93 -6.31 -48.63 9.04
N LEU A 94 -5.64 -49.58 9.70
CA LEU A 94 -5.25 -50.87 9.11
C LEU A 94 -6.41 -51.89 9.04
N GLN A 95 -7.49 -51.70 9.79
CA GLN A 95 -8.67 -52.57 9.78
C GLN A 95 -9.76 -52.12 8.79
N GLN A 96 -9.66 -50.90 8.23
CA GLN A 96 -10.61 -50.38 7.24
C GLN A 96 -10.13 -50.70 5.81
N SER A 97 -10.57 -51.85 5.28
CA SER A 97 -10.21 -52.36 3.95
C SER A 97 -10.95 -51.71 2.77
N GLN A 98 -11.55 -50.53 2.96
CA GLN A 98 -12.24 -49.78 1.90
C GLN A 98 -11.86 -48.30 1.99
N PRO A 99 -11.75 -47.60 0.84
CA PRO A 99 -11.52 -46.17 0.84
C PRO A 99 -12.70 -45.48 1.52
N VAL A 100 -12.42 -44.77 2.60
CA VAL A 100 -13.43 -43.93 3.27
C VAL A 100 -13.72 -42.76 2.34
N GLU A 101 -14.80 -42.87 1.57
CA GLU A 101 -15.47 -41.68 1.05
C GLU A 101 -15.67 -40.72 2.21
N THR A 102 -15.22 -39.47 2.03
CA THR A 102 -15.34 -38.41 3.02
C THR A 102 -16.81 -38.17 3.29
N LYS A 103 -17.38 -38.83 4.30
CA LYS A 103 -18.79 -38.65 4.68
C LYS A 103 -18.99 -37.21 5.15
N ALA A 104 -19.44 -36.39 4.21
CA ALA A 104 -20.18 -35.17 4.53
C ALA A 104 -21.30 -35.53 5.51
N ALA A 105 -21.55 -34.60 6.43
CA ALA A 105 -22.40 -34.71 7.61
C ALA A 105 -23.49 -35.79 7.55
N ILE A 106 -23.48 -36.71 8.53
CA ILE A 106 -24.75 -37.19 9.06
C ILE A 106 -25.36 -35.99 9.79
N SER A 107 -26.34 -35.36 9.14
CA SER A 107 -27.12 -34.27 9.67
C SER A 107 -27.83 -34.70 10.96
N VAL A 108 -27.37 -34.18 12.09
CA VAL A 108 -28.12 -34.20 13.35
C VAL A 108 -28.43 -32.74 13.68
N ASN A 109 -29.63 -32.33 13.25
CA ASN A 109 -30.33 -31.07 13.45
C ASN A 109 -29.48 -29.84 13.79
N ASP A 110 -29.31 -28.94 12.82
CA ASP A 110 -28.75 -27.59 13.01
C ASP A 110 -29.68 -26.65 13.81
N GLU A 111 -30.87 -27.12 14.25
CA GLU A 111 -31.91 -26.30 14.90
C GLU A 111 -31.60 -25.91 16.36
N ASP A 112 -30.67 -26.60 17.04
CA ASP A 112 -30.31 -26.37 18.46
C ASP A 112 -29.20 -25.31 18.70
N ASP A 113 -28.60 -24.70 17.66
CA ASP A 113 -27.45 -23.75 17.85
C ASP A 113 -27.87 -22.29 18.11
N HIS A 114 -29.17 -22.01 18.24
CA HIS A 114 -29.72 -20.65 18.38
C HIS A 114 -30.04 -20.20 19.81
N ASP A 115 -30.18 -21.11 20.78
CA ASP A 115 -30.84 -20.83 22.07
C ASP A 115 -29.92 -21.14 23.27
N TYR A 116 -28.75 -20.47 23.31
CA TYR A 116 -27.84 -20.56 24.44
C TYR A 116 -27.28 -19.19 24.83
N ASP A 117 -27.82 -18.62 25.90
CA ASP A 117 -27.30 -17.42 26.54
C ASP A 117 -25.83 -17.64 26.94
N VAL A 118 -24.93 -16.94 26.25
CA VAL A 118 -23.53 -16.81 26.65
C VAL A 118 -23.50 -15.83 27.83
N PRO A 119 -23.03 -16.22 29.03
CA PRO A 119 -22.97 -15.31 30.17
C PRO A 119 -22.08 -14.10 29.85
N GLU A 120 -22.48 -12.89 30.25
CA GLU A 120 -21.76 -11.64 29.97
C GLU A 120 -20.29 -11.69 30.46
N GLU A 121 -20.03 -12.43 31.54
CA GLU A 121 -18.68 -12.65 32.11
C GLU A 121 -17.73 -13.37 31.13
N ILE A 122 -18.25 -14.06 30.12
CA ILE A 122 -17.43 -14.64 29.04
C ILE A 122 -16.85 -13.57 28.13
N GLU A 123 -17.54 -12.45 27.90
CA GLU A 123 -16.97 -11.35 27.11
C GLU A 123 -15.79 -10.71 27.83
N GLU A 124 -15.88 -10.50 29.15
CA GLU A 124 -14.74 -10.04 29.98
C GLU A 124 -13.55 -11.01 29.89
N VAL A 125 -13.81 -12.31 30.08
CA VAL A 125 -12.78 -13.36 29.97
C VAL A 125 -12.14 -13.41 28.58
N LEU A 126 -12.94 -13.25 27.51
CA LEU A 126 -12.43 -13.22 26.14
C LEU A 126 -11.62 -11.95 25.86
N ASN A 127 -12.05 -10.80 26.35
CA ASN A 127 -11.33 -9.52 26.20
C ASN A 127 -9.97 -9.56 26.91
N GLU A 128 -9.92 -10.01 28.17
CA GLU A 128 -8.66 -10.22 28.91
C GLU A 128 -7.71 -11.18 28.20
N ILE A 129 -8.24 -12.28 27.64
CA ILE A 129 -7.45 -13.25 26.87
C ILE A 129 -6.99 -12.65 25.54
N LEU A 130 -7.82 -11.91 24.81
CA LEU A 130 -7.41 -11.23 23.56
C LEU A 130 -6.37 -10.13 23.81
N GLN A 131 -6.46 -9.42 24.94
CA GLN A 131 -5.44 -8.47 25.38
C GLN A 131 -4.12 -9.19 25.72
N ALA A 132 -4.18 -10.32 26.45
CA ALA A 132 -3.02 -11.16 26.72
C ALA A 132 -2.42 -11.84 25.47
N LEU A 133 -3.12 -11.84 24.33
CA LEU A 133 -2.58 -12.30 23.05
C LEU A 133 -1.58 -11.28 22.47
N ARG A 134 -1.70 -10.00 22.85
CA ARG A 134 -0.80 -8.91 22.42
C ARG A 134 0.42 -8.73 23.32
N ASP A 135 0.61 -9.58 24.34
CA ASP A 135 1.76 -9.48 25.24
C ASP A 135 3.10 -9.70 24.50
N LYS A 136 4.20 -9.10 25.00
CA LYS A 136 5.54 -9.24 24.41
C LYS A 136 6.12 -10.66 24.59
N ASN A 137 5.70 -11.39 25.62
CA ASN A 137 6.21 -12.72 25.94
C ASN A 137 5.54 -13.82 25.09
N ARG A 138 6.34 -14.49 24.26
CA ARG A 138 5.91 -15.62 23.40
C ARG A 138 5.26 -16.76 24.19
N GLU A 139 5.69 -17.02 25.42
CA GLU A 139 5.08 -18.06 26.26
C GLU A 139 3.66 -17.69 26.72
N VAL A 140 3.44 -16.41 27.03
CA VAL A 140 2.12 -15.87 27.37
C VAL A 140 1.25 -15.96 26.13
N GLN A 141 1.68 -15.41 24.99
CA GLN A 141 0.98 -15.51 23.69
C GLN A 141 0.56 -16.95 23.36
N TYR A 142 1.47 -17.92 23.49
CA TYR A 142 1.17 -19.33 23.17
C TYR A 142 0.26 -20.01 24.20
N SER A 143 0.35 -19.63 25.48
CA SER A 143 -0.59 -20.05 26.50
C SER A 143 -1.99 -19.48 26.22
N THR A 144 -2.07 -18.20 25.85
CA THR A 144 -3.29 -17.48 25.47
C THR A 144 -3.97 -18.10 24.25
N ALA A 145 -3.21 -18.34 23.15
CA ALA A 145 -3.69 -18.99 21.93
C ALA A 145 -4.38 -20.34 22.22
N LYS A 146 -3.80 -21.16 23.10
CA LYS A 146 -4.39 -22.42 23.58
C LYS A 146 -5.66 -22.23 24.42
N GLY A 147 -5.78 -21.09 25.10
CA GLY A 147 -6.95 -20.68 25.85
C GLY A 147 -8.14 -20.36 24.96
N ILE A 148 -7.92 -19.46 24.00
CA ILE A 148 -8.90 -19.11 22.97
C ILE A 148 -9.37 -20.41 22.28
N GLY A 149 -8.43 -21.23 21.79
CA GLY A 149 -8.73 -22.53 21.18
C GLY A 149 -9.44 -23.58 22.07
N ARG A 150 -9.61 -23.32 23.37
CA ARG A 150 -10.47 -24.13 24.27
C ARG A 150 -11.83 -23.47 24.50
N LEU A 151 -11.87 -22.15 24.68
CA LEU A 151 -13.11 -21.40 24.86
C LEU A 151 -13.96 -21.45 23.58
N THR A 152 -13.38 -21.14 22.41
CA THR A 152 -14.04 -21.24 21.09
C THR A 152 -14.63 -22.63 20.83
N SER A 153 -14.02 -23.71 21.36
CA SER A 153 -14.55 -25.08 21.17
C SER A 153 -15.84 -25.37 21.95
N ARG A 154 -16.30 -24.45 22.80
CA ARG A 154 -17.55 -24.50 23.57
C ARG A 154 -18.54 -23.39 23.20
N LEU A 155 -18.14 -22.44 22.36
CA LEU A 155 -18.98 -21.34 21.88
C LEU A 155 -19.72 -21.76 20.58
N SER A 156 -20.58 -20.89 20.05
CA SER A 156 -21.32 -21.14 18.81
C SER A 156 -20.41 -21.14 17.58
N LYS A 157 -20.88 -21.76 16.48
CA LYS A 157 -20.15 -21.76 15.20
C LYS A 157 -19.90 -20.33 14.70
N ASN A 158 -20.90 -19.46 14.82
CA ASN A 158 -20.83 -18.05 14.41
C ASN A 158 -19.66 -17.29 15.10
N PHE A 159 -19.42 -17.55 16.39
CA PHE A 159 -18.28 -16.95 17.09
C PHE A 159 -16.94 -17.48 16.58
N ALA A 160 -16.85 -18.79 16.30
CA ALA A 160 -15.66 -19.39 15.72
C ALA A 160 -15.32 -18.80 14.34
N ASP A 161 -16.34 -18.56 13.49
CA ASP A 161 -16.16 -17.95 12.17
C ASP A 161 -15.74 -16.48 12.25
N GLN A 162 -16.34 -15.69 13.15
CA GLN A 162 -15.90 -14.31 13.43
C GLN A 162 -14.45 -14.25 13.90
N LEU A 163 -14.07 -15.15 14.82
CA LEU A 163 -12.71 -15.27 15.32
C LEU A 163 -11.74 -15.70 14.20
N ALA A 164 -12.13 -16.61 13.31
CA ALA A 164 -11.32 -17.02 12.16
C ALA A 164 -10.94 -15.80 11.31
N LYS A 165 -11.94 -14.98 10.95
CA LYS A 165 -11.77 -13.77 10.14
C LYS A 165 -10.85 -12.76 10.82
N ALA A 166 -11.04 -12.49 12.12
CA ALA A 166 -10.18 -11.59 12.89
C ALA A 166 -8.73 -12.10 13.02
N LEU A 167 -8.55 -13.41 13.23
CA LEU A 167 -7.25 -14.07 13.32
C LEU A 167 -6.53 -14.24 11.97
N VAL A 168 -7.21 -14.02 10.85
CA VAL A 168 -6.62 -13.91 9.51
C VAL A 168 -6.25 -12.47 9.16
N ILE A 169 -7.12 -11.50 9.47
CA ILE A 169 -6.86 -10.07 9.26
C ILE A 169 -5.62 -9.59 10.04
N THR A 170 -5.47 -10.03 11.29
CA THR A 170 -4.38 -9.58 12.18
C THR A 170 -2.97 -9.96 11.68
N PRO A 171 -2.64 -11.23 11.35
CA PRO A 171 -1.32 -11.59 10.82
C PRO A 171 -1.03 -11.00 9.45
N VAL A 172 -2.05 -10.63 8.68
CA VAL A 172 -1.89 -10.04 7.35
C VAL A 172 -1.64 -8.52 7.43
N PHE A 173 -2.39 -7.79 8.26
CA PHE A 173 -2.41 -6.32 8.24
C PHE A 173 -1.95 -5.60 9.52
N ASP A 174 -1.58 -6.31 10.60
CA ASP A 174 -1.04 -5.66 11.79
C ASP A 174 0.43 -5.21 11.58
N ARG A 175 0.75 -4.01 12.06
CA ARG A 175 2.11 -3.44 12.00
C ARG A 175 3.07 -4.20 12.92
N GLU A 176 2.60 -4.64 14.08
CA GLU A 176 3.42 -5.24 15.12
C GLU A 176 3.66 -6.73 14.87
N VAL A 177 4.94 -7.08 14.68
CA VAL A 177 5.38 -8.47 14.41
C VAL A 177 4.91 -9.43 15.52
N ASN A 178 4.85 -8.94 16.76
CA ASN A 178 4.38 -9.72 17.91
C ASN A 178 2.88 -10.04 17.80
N CYS A 179 2.04 -9.05 17.45
CA CYS A 179 0.61 -9.25 17.19
C CYS A 179 0.38 -10.22 16.03
N ARG A 180 1.11 -10.05 14.92
CA ARG A 180 1.04 -10.97 13.77
C ARG A 180 1.33 -12.42 14.17
N ARG A 181 2.43 -12.65 14.89
CA ARG A 181 2.85 -13.99 15.34
C ARG A 181 1.89 -14.61 16.35
N ALA A 182 1.34 -13.82 17.27
CA ALA A 182 0.39 -14.30 18.25
C ALA A 182 -0.94 -14.70 17.61
N ALA A 183 -1.44 -13.89 16.67
CA ALA A 183 -2.64 -14.22 15.90
C ALA A 183 -2.45 -15.46 15.03
N ALA A 184 -1.32 -15.59 14.32
CA ALA A 184 -0.98 -16.80 13.57
C ALA A 184 -0.88 -18.04 14.47
N SER A 185 -0.32 -17.91 15.69
CA SER A 185 -0.27 -19.00 16.67
C SER A 185 -1.65 -19.41 17.18
N ALA A 186 -2.55 -18.43 17.41
CA ALA A 186 -3.94 -18.69 17.74
C ALA A 186 -4.67 -19.37 16.57
N PHE A 187 -4.47 -18.92 15.34
CA PHE A 187 -5.02 -19.53 14.14
C PHE A 187 -4.56 -20.99 13.98
N GLN A 188 -3.25 -21.24 14.13
CA GLN A 188 -2.67 -22.59 14.09
C GLN A 188 -3.28 -23.55 15.12
N GLU A 189 -3.51 -23.09 16.36
CA GLU A 189 -4.11 -23.92 17.42
C GLU A 189 -5.58 -24.29 17.09
N HIS A 190 -6.34 -23.42 16.42
CA HIS A 190 -7.70 -23.72 15.96
C HIS A 190 -7.71 -24.68 14.77
N VAL A 191 -6.91 -24.40 13.72
CA VAL A 191 -6.73 -25.28 12.56
C VAL A 191 -6.30 -26.68 13.01
N GLY A 192 -5.29 -26.75 13.90
CA GLY A 192 -4.75 -27.99 14.40
C GLY A 192 -5.72 -28.81 15.25
N ARG A 193 -6.44 -28.19 16.20
CA ARG A 193 -7.21 -28.93 17.23
C ARG A 193 -8.72 -28.99 17.02
N GLN A 194 -9.27 -28.04 16.26
CA GLN A 194 -10.70 -27.96 15.98
C GLN A 194 -10.99 -28.23 14.50
N GLY A 195 -10.08 -27.83 13.60
CA GLY A 195 -10.25 -27.95 12.15
C GLY A 195 -11.39 -27.09 11.60
N THR A 196 -11.82 -26.08 12.35
CA THR A 196 -12.98 -25.22 12.04
C THR A 196 -12.72 -24.23 10.91
N PHE A 197 -11.45 -23.87 10.67
CA PHE A 197 -11.10 -22.78 9.77
C PHE A 197 -10.79 -23.32 8.36
N PRO A 198 -11.60 -22.96 7.33
CA PRO A 198 -11.35 -23.35 5.95
C PRO A 198 -9.93 -23.00 5.50
N HIS A 199 -9.31 -23.88 4.70
CA HIS A 199 -7.99 -23.69 4.09
C HIS A 199 -6.85 -23.29 5.07
N GLY A 200 -7.03 -23.51 6.37
CA GLY A 200 -6.20 -22.89 7.38
C GLY A 200 -4.74 -23.39 7.44
N ILE A 201 -4.42 -24.54 6.84
CA ILE A 201 -3.02 -25.02 6.73
C ILE A 201 -2.28 -24.22 5.65
N ASP A 202 -2.91 -24.01 4.50
CA ASP A 202 -2.35 -23.29 3.36
C ASP A 202 -2.18 -21.81 3.72
N ILE A 203 -3.22 -21.22 4.30
CA ILE A 203 -3.22 -19.83 4.82
C ILE A 203 -2.08 -19.62 5.82
N LEU A 204 -1.87 -20.53 6.78
CA LEU A 204 -0.80 -20.41 7.78
C LEU A 204 0.61 -20.49 7.15
N THR A 205 0.76 -21.23 6.07
CA THR A 205 2.06 -21.46 5.42
C THR A 205 2.52 -20.24 4.62
N THR A 206 1.58 -19.56 3.94
CA THR A 206 1.90 -18.40 3.08
C THR A 206 1.66 -17.06 3.78
N CYS A 207 0.52 -16.88 4.47
CA CYS A 207 0.13 -15.65 5.20
C CYS A 207 0.28 -14.32 4.43
N ASP A 208 0.20 -14.33 3.09
CA ASP A 208 0.17 -13.14 2.24
C ASP A 208 -1.28 -12.67 2.00
N TYR A 209 -1.53 -11.36 2.01
CA TYR A 209 -2.88 -10.80 1.80
C TYR A 209 -3.50 -11.23 0.46
N LEU A 210 -2.70 -11.32 -0.60
CA LEU A 210 -3.19 -11.61 -1.94
C LEU A 210 -3.43 -13.11 -2.13
N PHE A 211 -2.64 -13.95 -1.46
CA PHE A 211 -2.87 -15.39 -1.36
C PHE A 211 -4.16 -15.69 -0.57
N VAL A 212 -4.32 -15.08 0.61
CA VAL A 212 -5.51 -15.30 1.44
C VAL A 212 -6.78 -14.75 0.78
N ALA A 213 -6.69 -13.67 0.00
CA ALA A 213 -7.81 -13.13 -0.76
C ALA A 213 -8.31 -14.05 -1.89
N GLN A 214 -7.59 -15.12 -2.25
CA GLN A 214 -8.10 -16.12 -3.19
C GLN A 214 -9.29 -16.90 -2.60
N TYR A 215 -9.33 -17.09 -1.28
CA TYR A 215 -10.40 -17.81 -0.58
C TYR A 215 -11.63 -16.91 -0.33
N GLU A 216 -12.79 -17.34 -0.83
CA GLU A 216 -14.05 -16.56 -0.81
C GLU A 216 -14.58 -16.30 0.59
N GLU A 217 -14.30 -17.17 1.56
CA GLU A 217 -14.71 -17.01 2.96
C GLU A 217 -14.00 -15.83 3.65
N TYR A 218 -12.77 -15.54 3.21
CA TYR A 218 -11.91 -14.50 3.80
C TYR A 218 -11.89 -13.22 2.97
N ARG A 219 -12.00 -13.30 1.64
CA ARG A 219 -11.91 -12.16 0.69
C ARG A 219 -12.78 -10.96 1.07
N PRO A 220 -14.10 -11.07 1.34
CA PRO A 220 -14.93 -9.90 1.69
C PRO A 220 -14.49 -9.23 3.00
N HIS A 221 -14.03 -10.03 3.97
CA HIS A 221 -13.60 -9.54 5.28
C HIS A 221 -12.26 -8.82 5.22
N LEU A 222 -11.34 -9.26 4.35
CA LEU A 222 -10.10 -8.54 4.05
C LEU A 222 -10.40 -7.19 3.38
N ILE A 223 -11.26 -7.17 2.34
CA ILE A 223 -11.64 -5.94 1.63
C ILE A 223 -12.32 -4.96 2.59
N GLN A 224 -13.32 -5.40 3.37
CA GLN A 224 -14.02 -4.53 4.31
C GLN A 224 -13.08 -3.99 5.41
N HIS A 225 -12.12 -4.79 5.90
CA HIS A 225 -11.10 -4.30 6.83
C HIS A 225 -10.21 -3.21 6.19
N LEU A 226 -9.81 -3.36 4.94
CA LEU A 226 -9.07 -2.33 4.22
C LEU A 226 -9.90 -1.04 4.14
N VAL A 227 -11.16 -1.12 3.71
CA VAL A 227 -12.07 0.02 3.52
C VAL A 227 -12.38 0.76 4.83
N ASP A 228 -12.65 0.04 5.92
CA ASP A 228 -13.07 0.66 7.19
C ASP A 228 -11.92 1.06 8.10
N ARG A 229 -10.73 0.45 7.97
CA ARG A 229 -9.62 0.67 8.93
C ARG A 229 -8.34 1.19 8.29
N LYS A 230 -8.12 0.95 7.00
CA LYS A 230 -6.82 1.23 6.33
C LYS A 230 -6.90 2.36 5.31
N VAL A 231 -7.99 2.45 4.53
CA VAL A 231 -8.32 3.61 3.68
C VAL A 231 -8.40 4.88 4.52
N ILE A 232 -8.93 4.79 5.74
CA ILE A 232 -9.11 5.94 6.64
C ILE A 232 -7.98 6.11 7.67
N HIS A 233 -6.84 5.44 7.47
CA HIS A 233 -5.73 5.45 8.42
C HIS A 233 -5.05 6.83 8.50
N TRP A 234 -4.49 7.19 9.67
CA TRP A 234 -3.83 8.49 9.85
C TRP A 234 -2.59 8.66 8.96
N ASP A 235 -1.74 7.62 8.92
CA ASP A 235 -0.57 7.53 8.04
C ASP A 235 -0.96 7.56 6.55
N THR A 236 -0.33 8.44 5.77
CA THR A 236 -0.54 8.57 4.30
C THR A 236 -0.01 7.38 3.52
N VAL A 237 1.12 6.80 3.95
CA VAL A 237 1.77 5.67 3.26
C VAL A 237 0.90 4.43 3.34
N ILE A 238 0.31 4.17 4.52
CA ILE A 238 -0.64 3.05 4.69
C ILE A 238 -1.86 3.22 3.78
N ARG A 239 -2.36 4.45 3.57
CA ARG A 239 -3.48 4.72 2.65
C ARG A 239 -3.12 4.47 1.19
N GLN A 240 -1.91 4.86 0.76
CA GLN A 240 -1.39 4.57 -0.59
C GLN A 240 -1.18 3.07 -0.81
N LEU A 241 -0.60 2.35 0.14
CA LEU A 241 -0.47 0.89 0.07
C LEU A 241 -1.84 0.20 0.08
N THR A 242 -2.82 0.75 0.79
CA THR A 242 -4.19 0.23 0.82
C THR A 242 -4.89 0.37 -0.53
N SER A 243 -4.74 1.50 -1.23
CA SER A 243 -5.34 1.63 -2.56
C SER A 243 -4.69 0.71 -3.59
N GLN A 244 -3.39 0.45 -3.48
CA GLN A 244 -2.68 -0.56 -4.27
C GLN A 244 -3.16 -1.99 -3.97
N ALA A 245 -3.39 -2.34 -2.70
CA ALA A 245 -3.95 -3.63 -2.33
C ALA A 245 -5.39 -3.80 -2.84
N LEU A 246 -6.23 -2.76 -2.73
CA LEU A 246 -7.60 -2.76 -3.26
C LEU A 246 -7.63 -2.90 -4.80
N HIS A 247 -6.70 -2.27 -5.52
CA HIS A 247 -6.52 -2.48 -6.97
C HIS A 247 -6.37 -3.97 -7.29
N GLN A 248 -5.45 -4.66 -6.61
CA GLN A 248 -5.18 -6.08 -6.85
C GLN A 248 -6.35 -6.98 -6.41
N MET A 249 -7.03 -6.66 -5.30
CA MET A 249 -8.22 -7.39 -4.86
C MET A 249 -9.42 -7.21 -5.79
N THR A 250 -9.50 -6.10 -6.53
CA THR A 250 -10.61 -5.84 -7.48
C THR A 250 -10.69 -6.91 -8.56
N PHE A 251 -9.56 -7.45 -9.03
CA PHE A 251 -9.52 -8.54 -10.02
C PHE A 251 -10.02 -9.88 -9.47
N LEU A 252 -10.11 -10.05 -8.15
CA LEU A 252 -10.60 -11.29 -7.52
C LEU A 252 -12.11 -11.27 -7.27
N ASP A 253 -12.70 -10.08 -7.11
CA ASP A 253 -14.15 -9.89 -6.92
C ASP A 253 -14.59 -8.49 -7.39
N PRO A 254 -14.83 -8.31 -8.70
CA PRO A 254 -15.22 -7.03 -9.27
C PRO A 254 -16.60 -6.54 -8.78
N GLU A 255 -17.57 -7.45 -8.60
CA GLU A 255 -18.94 -7.09 -8.25
C GLU A 255 -19.07 -6.59 -6.81
N SER A 256 -18.45 -7.27 -5.83
CA SER A 256 -18.41 -6.75 -4.45
C SER A 256 -17.66 -5.41 -4.40
N MET A 257 -16.57 -5.27 -5.17
CA MET A 257 -15.80 -4.04 -5.19
C MET A 257 -16.58 -2.86 -5.81
N LYS A 258 -17.38 -3.09 -6.86
CA LYS A 258 -18.29 -2.12 -7.47
C LYS A 258 -19.38 -1.64 -6.50
N LEU A 259 -19.94 -2.55 -5.69
CA LEU A 259 -20.88 -2.19 -4.63
C LEU A 259 -20.21 -1.34 -3.53
N ILE A 260 -18.99 -1.73 -3.12
CA ILE A 260 -18.20 -1.00 -2.11
C ILE A 260 -17.78 0.39 -2.60
N LEU A 261 -17.36 0.50 -3.87
CA LEU A 261 -16.99 1.77 -4.52
C LEU A 261 -18.16 2.77 -4.44
N SER A 262 -19.34 2.36 -4.92
CA SER A 262 -20.52 3.20 -4.99
C SER A 262 -21.10 3.55 -3.62
N THR A 263 -21.20 2.58 -2.70
CA THR A 263 -21.86 2.79 -1.39
C THR A 263 -20.94 3.36 -0.30
N GLN A 264 -19.64 3.09 -0.34
CA GLN A 264 -18.71 3.45 0.74
C GLN A 264 -17.61 4.40 0.30
N ILE A 265 -16.97 4.20 -0.86
CA ILE A 265 -15.75 4.95 -1.22
C ILE A 265 -16.07 6.31 -1.86
N LEU A 266 -16.92 6.35 -2.90
CA LEU A 266 -17.25 7.60 -3.60
C LEU A 266 -17.88 8.65 -2.65
N PRO A 267 -18.86 8.33 -1.77
CA PRO A 267 -19.41 9.31 -0.83
C PRO A 267 -18.39 9.87 0.19
N ARG A 268 -17.28 9.15 0.44
CA ARG A 268 -16.19 9.62 1.31
C ARG A 268 -15.20 10.54 0.57
N CYS A 269 -15.23 10.62 -0.77
CA CYS A 269 -14.31 11.44 -1.57
C CYS A 269 -14.57 12.97 -1.49
N THR A 270 -15.73 13.40 -1.02
CA THR A 270 -16.09 14.80 -0.78
C THR A 270 -16.22 15.15 0.71
N ASN A 271 -15.92 14.18 1.60
CA ASN A 271 -16.10 14.35 3.04
C ASN A 271 -15.23 15.51 3.60
N PRO A 272 -15.70 16.31 4.58
CA PRO A 272 -14.91 17.37 5.20
C PRO A 272 -13.58 16.90 5.82
N GLU A 273 -13.56 15.69 6.41
CA GLU A 273 -12.39 15.14 7.09
C GLU A 273 -11.26 14.78 6.11
N LEU A 274 -10.08 15.37 6.34
CA LEU A 274 -8.93 15.25 5.43
C LEU A 274 -8.50 13.78 5.24
N TYR A 275 -8.52 12.98 6.31
CA TYR A 275 -8.03 11.59 6.26
C TYR A 275 -9.01 10.68 5.51
N LEU A 276 -10.33 10.83 5.76
CA LEU A 276 -11.39 10.15 5.01
C LEU A 276 -11.30 10.49 3.52
N ARG A 277 -11.25 11.78 3.20
CA ARG A 277 -11.23 12.31 1.82
C ARG A 277 -10.02 11.81 1.03
N HIS A 278 -8.81 12.09 1.52
CA HIS A 278 -7.57 11.70 0.84
C HIS A 278 -7.45 10.18 0.67
N GLY A 279 -7.84 9.40 1.68
CA GLY A 279 -7.83 7.94 1.59
C GLY A 279 -8.77 7.42 0.51
N SER A 280 -9.99 7.96 0.47
CA SER A 280 -11.03 7.52 -0.45
C SER A 280 -10.75 7.93 -1.89
N ILE A 281 -10.16 9.11 -2.12
CA ILE A 281 -9.69 9.54 -3.46
C ILE A 281 -8.60 8.60 -4.00
N LEU A 282 -7.64 8.19 -3.17
CA LEU A 282 -6.63 7.21 -3.60
C LEU A 282 -7.25 5.83 -3.90
N ALA A 283 -8.19 5.39 -3.06
CA ALA A 283 -8.86 4.10 -3.22
C ALA A 283 -9.77 4.06 -4.45
N SER A 284 -10.58 5.10 -4.68
CA SER A 284 -11.49 5.17 -5.84
C SER A 284 -10.71 5.17 -7.15
N GLY A 285 -9.62 5.94 -7.26
CA GLY A 285 -8.78 5.97 -8.46
C GLY A 285 -8.28 4.59 -8.84
N LYS A 286 -7.70 3.87 -7.88
CA LYS A 286 -7.17 2.52 -8.06
C LYS A 286 -8.24 1.46 -8.36
N VAL A 287 -9.39 1.53 -7.70
CA VAL A 287 -10.51 0.60 -7.91
C VAL A 287 -11.15 0.83 -9.28
N ILE A 288 -11.44 2.08 -9.65
CA ILE A 288 -12.00 2.43 -10.98
C ILE A 288 -11.05 1.97 -12.08
N SER A 289 -9.73 2.22 -11.93
CA SER A 289 -8.71 1.78 -12.87
C SER A 289 -8.70 0.26 -13.05
N ALA A 290 -8.81 -0.52 -11.96
CA ALA A 290 -8.92 -1.97 -12.03
C ALA A 290 -10.22 -2.44 -12.69
N LEU A 291 -11.38 -1.86 -12.35
CA LEU A 291 -12.67 -2.18 -12.99
C LEU A 291 -12.66 -1.88 -14.50
N CYS A 292 -11.99 -0.79 -14.91
CA CYS A 292 -11.80 -0.49 -16.33
C CYS A 292 -10.90 -1.52 -17.03
N GLN A 293 -9.89 -2.06 -16.34
CA GLN A 293 -9.06 -3.12 -16.87
C GLN A 293 -9.83 -4.45 -16.98
N VAL A 294 -10.60 -4.84 -15.95
CA VAL A 294 -11.49 -6.01 -15.97
C VAL A 294 -12.46 -5.94 -17.16
N ALA A 295 -13.07 -4.77 -17.41
CA ALA A 295 -13.96 -4.59 -18.57
C ALA A 295 -13.25 -4.81 -19.92
N LYS A 296 -11.99 -4.35 -20.05
CA LYS A 296 -11.16 -4.61 -21.25
C LYS A 296 -10.81 -6.10 -21.37
N ASP A 297 -10.42 -6.74 -20.27
CA ASP A 297 -10.03 -8.16 -20.23
C ASP A 297 -11.21 -9.09 -20.54
N HIS A 298 -12.45 -8.67 -20.22
CA HIS A 298 -13.69 -9.36 -20.59
C HIS A 298 -14.24 -8.97 -21.99
N GLU A 299 -13.56 -8.08 -22.72
CA GLU A 299 -14.02 -7.50 -24.01
C GLU A 299 -15.42 -6.86 -23.97
N ARG A 300 -15.88 -6.39 -22.80
CA ARG A 300 -17.20 -5.76 -22.63
C ARG A 300 -17.12 -4.24 -22.62
N ARG A 301 -18.26 -3.58 -22.86
CA ARG A 301 -18.34 -2.12 -22.73
C ARG A 301 -18.38 -1.75 -21.25
N LEU A 302 -17.68 -0.68 -20.89
CA LEU A 302 -17.61 -0.22 -19.50
C LEU A 302 -18.98 0.05 -18.85
N PRO A 303 -20.01 0.61 -19.53
CA PRO A 303 -21.35 0.75 -18.94
C PRO A 303 -22.04 -0.58 -18.67
N ASP A 304 -21.76 -1.64 -19.45
CA ASP A 304 -22.36 -2.96 -19.26
C ASP A 304 -21.79 -3.65 -18.00
N GLU A 305 -20.52 -3.38 -17.66
CA GLU A 305 -19.83 -3.91 -16.47
C GLU A 305 -20.10 -3.06 -15.22
N LEU A 306 -20.00 -1.73 -15.29
CA LEU A 306 -20.18 -0.84 -14.13
C LEU A 306 -21.65 -0.46 -13.86
N GLY A 307 -22.48 -0.40 -14.89
CA GLY A 307 -23.85 0.14 -14.84
C GLY A 307 -23.89 1.68 -14.88
N ASP A 308 -24.91 2.23 -15.56
CA ASP A 308 -25.03 3.67 -15.83
C ASP A 308 -25.00 4.54 -14.55
N ALA A 309 -25.68 4.11 -13.48
CA ALA A 309 -25.71 4.84 -12.21
C ALA A 309 -24.33 4.94 -11.54
N ALA A 310 -23.47 3.93 -11.70
CA ALA A 310 -22.09 3.99 -11.20
C ALA A 310 -21.23 4.89 -12.08
N MET A 311 -21.41 4.84 -13.41
CA MET A 311 -20.74 5.74 -14.36
C MET A 311 -21.07 7.22 -14.07
N GLU A 312 -22.34 7.54 -13.82
CA GLU A 312 -22.80 8.88 -13.44
C GLU A 312 -22.21 9.30 -12.08
N SER A 313 -22.26 8.45 -11.06
CA SER A 313 -21.71 8.73 -9.73
C SER A 313 -20.19 8.98 -9.76
N ILE A 314 -19.43 8.20 -10.54
CA ILE A 314 -18.00 8.43 -10.74
C ILE A 314 -17.76 9.75 -11.47
N THR A 315 -18.53 10.05 -12.52
CA THR A 315 -18.39 11.29 -13.29
C THR A 315 -18.69 12.53 -12.44
N GLN A 316 -19.72 12.48 -11.60
CA GLN A 316 -20.03 13.55 -10.65
C GLN A 316 -18.91 13.70 -9.61
N THR A 317 -18.40 12.60 -9.05
CA THR A 317 -17.26 12.63 -8.12
C THR A 317 -16.02 13.27 -8.75
N CYS A 318 -15.77 13.04 -10.04
CA CYS A 318 -14.67 13.65 -10.81
C CYS A 318 -14.80 15.18 -10.95
N ILE A 319 -16.02 15.72 -10.86
CA ILE A 319 -16.32 17.16 -10.86
C ILE A 319 -16.17 17.71 -9.44
N ASP A 320 -16.83 17.07 -8.46
CA ASP A 320 -16.91 17.52 -7.07
C ASP A 320 -15.53 17.68 -6.40
N ILE A 321 -14.61 16.72 -6.68
CA ILE A 321 -13.21 16.75 -6.19
C ILE A 321 -12.49 18.07 -6.55
N LEU A 322 -12.87 18.74 -7.64
CA LEU A 322 -12.30 20.01 -8.09
C LEU A 322 -13.24 21.22 -7.95
N GLU A 323 -14.48 21.04 -7.50
CA GLU A 323 -15.37 22.13 -7.09
C GLU A 323 -15.10 22.56 -5.66
N GLU A 324 -14.76 21.60 -4.81
CA GLU A 324 -14.50 21.87 -3.41
C GLU A 324 -13.19 22.61 -3.15
N ARG A 325 -13.20 23.49 -2.14
CA ARG A 325 -12.06 24.38 -1.81
C ARG A 325 -10.82 23.66 -1.23
N PHE A 326 -10.85 22.34 -1.15
CA PHE A 326 -9.97 21.50 -0.31
C PHE A 326 -8.50 21.39 -0.75
N TRP A 327 -8.15 21.75 -1.99
CA TRP A 327 -6.77 21.70 -2.51
C TRP A 327 -6.02 23.05 -2.41
N ARG A 328 -6.66 24.07 -1.83
CA ARG A 328 -6.08 25.39 -1.53
C ARG A 328 -6.07 25.73 -0.03
N SER A 329 -6.61 24.84 0.82
CA SER A 329 -6.62 24.96 2.29
C SER A 329 -5.48 24.18 2.96
N PHE A 330 -5.42 24.23 4.30
CA PHE A 330 -4.50 23.41 5.09
C PHE A 330 -4.64 21.91 4.75
N GLY A 331 -3.51 21.21 4.60
CA GLY A 331 -3.49 19.84 4.04
C GLY A 331 -3.55 19.77 2.50
N GLY A 332 -3.40 20.91 1.82
CA GLY A 332 -3.50 21.02 0.35
C GLY A 332 -2.50 20.18 -0.43
N ASP A 333 -1.23 20.09 -0.03
CA ASP A 333 -0.22 19.37 -0.82
C ASP A 333 -0.39 17.84 -0.82
N PRO A 334 -0.66 17.15 0.30
CA PRO A 334 -1.10 15.75 0.29
C PRO A 334 -2.39 15.54 -0.53
N MET A 335 -3.33 16.50 -0.50
CA MET A 335 -4.55 16.43 -1.31
C MET A 335 -4.24 16.55 -2.81
N ARG A 336 -3.35 17.46 -3.21
CA ARG A 336 -2.89 17.61 -4.60
C ARG A 336 -2.21 16.34 -5.11
N ILE A 337 -1.34 15.72 -4.29
CA ILE A 337 -0.72 14.43 -4.60
C ILE A 337 -1.78 13.34 -4.80
N ALA A 338 -2.76 13.23 -3.89
CA ALA A 338 -3.85 12.26 -4.01
C ALA A 338 -4.71 12.48 -5.26
N VAL A 339 -5.05 13.73 -5.59
CA VAL A 339 -5.79 14.09 -6.81
C VAL A 339 -4.97 13.83 -8.07
N CYS A 340 -3.67 14.08 -8.07
CA CYS A 340 -2.79 13.72 -9.19
C CYS A 340 -2.79 12.21 -9.42
N HIS A 341 -2.64 11.39 -8.37
CA HIS A 341 -2.73 9.94 -8.50
C HIS A 341 -4.10 9.46 -8.96
N PHE A 342 -5.20 10.05 -8.47
CA PHE A 342 -6.56 9.75 -8.94
C PHE A 342 -6.71 10.01 -10.45
N ILE A 343 -6.28 11.18 -10.92
CA ILE A 343 -6.30 11.53 -12.35
C ILE A 343 -5.41 10.58 -13.16
N GLN A 344 -4.22 10.26 -12.67
CA GLN A 344 -3.30 9.32 -13.29
C GLN A 344 -3.93 7.92 -13.44
N ASP A 345 -4.56 7.41 -12.39
CA ASP A 345 -5.15 6.07 -12.36
C ASP A 345 -6.39 5.96 -13.25
N LEU A 346 -7.29 6.96 -13.27
CA LEU A 346 -8.43 7.00 -14.18
C LEU A 346 -8.01 7.14 -15.65
N SER A 347 -6.99 7.98 -15.93
CA SER A 347 -6.46 8.13 -17.29
C SER A 347 -5.80 6.84 -17.78
N SER A 348 -5.02 6.18 -16.92
CA SER A 348 -4.39 4.88 -17.25
C SER A 348 -5.42 3.75 -17.41
N GLY A 349 -6.53 3.83 -16.67
CA GLY A 349 -7.67 2.93 -16.81
C GLY A 349 -8.47 3.14 -18.10
N GLY A 350 -8.43 4.32 -18.71
CA GLY A 350 -9.27 4.68 -19.87
C GLY A 350 -10.70 5.11 -19.49
N PHE A 351 -10.86 5.84 -18.40
CA PHE A 351 -12.11 6.49 -17.93
C PHE A 351 -12.86 7.26 -19.06
N PRO A 352 -14.03 6.92 -19.63
CA PRO A 352 -14.67 7.82 -20.61
C PRO A 352 -15.20 9.12 -19.95
N LEU A 353 -14.42 10.20 -20.05
CA LEU A 353 -14.72 11.53 -19.50
C LEU A 353 -15.12 12.54 -20.58
N LEU A 354 -15.92 13.54 -20.19
CA LEU A 354 -16.26 14.69 -21.03
C LEU A 354 -15.07 15.66 -21.17
N ASP A 355 -14.86 16.23 -22.37
CA ASP A 355 -13.81 17.23 -22.65
C ASP A 355 -13.75 18.35 -21.59
N ALA A 356 -14.91 18.86 -21.13
CA ALA A 356 -14.99 19.90 -20.10
C ALA A 356 -14.41 19.48 -18.73
N VAL A 357 -14.49 18.20 -18.38
CA VAL A 357 -13.88 17.65 -17.15
C VAL A 357 -12.36 17.53 -17.36
N VAL A 358 -11.93 17.04 -18.53
CA VAL A 358 -10.51 16.92 -18.90
C VAL A 358 -9.81 18.28 -18.90
N ASP A 359 -10.43 19.33 -19.45
CA ASP A 359 -9.90 20.70 -19.43
C ASP A 359 -9.78 21.26 -18.01
N ARG A 360 -10.74 20.95 -17.13
CA ARG A 360 -10.72 21.35 -15.71
C ARG A 360 -9.60 20.63 -14.94
N TRP A 361 -9.43 19.34 -15.18
CA TRP A 361 -8.37 18.51 -14.61
C TRP A 361 -6.99 19.01 -15.05
N LEU A 362 -6.83 19.26 -16.35
CA LEU A 362 -5.63 19.83 -16.94
C LEU A 362 -5.26 21.18 -16.30
N LYS A 363 -6.24 22.06 -16.04
CA LYS A 363 -6.02 23.33 -15.34
C LYS A 363 -5.51 23.11 -13.91
N ALA A 364 -6.15 22.21 -13.14
CA ALA A 364 -5.73 21.89 -11.78
C ALA A 364 -4.30 21.30 -11.74
N LEU A 365 -3.96 20.44 -12.71
CA LEU A 365 -2.62 19.88 -12.85
C LEU A 365 -1.56 20.92 -13.21
N ARG A 366 -1.87 21.90 -14.08
CA ARG A 366 -0.98 23.04 -14.37
C ARG A 366 -0.66 23.86 -13.11
N GLU A 367 -1.65 24.08 -12.23
CA GLU A 367 -1.40 24.71 -10.92
C GLU A 367 -0.52 23.84 -10.00
N CYS A 368 -0.59 22.51 -10.11
CA CYS A 368 0.29 21.59 -9.37
C CYS A 368 1.73 21.52 -9.93
N LEU A 369 1.92 21.66 -11.25
CA LEU A 369 3.26 21.78 -11.87
C LEU A 369 4.00 23.04 -11.38
N ALA A 370 3.28 24.13 -11.14
CA ALA A 370 3.84 25.36 -10.56
C ALA A 370 3.97 25.35 -9.02
N SER A 371 3.77 24.19 -8.36
CA SER A 371 3.94 24.06 -6.92
C SER A 371 5.41 24.20 -6.47
N GLY A 372 5.63 24.63 -5.23
CA GLY A 372 6.95 24.63 -4.60
C GLY A 372 7.36 23.28 -4.00
N ASP A 373 6.42 22.34 -3.84
CA ASP A 373 6.70 20.99 -3.33
C ASP A 373 7.03 20.05 -4.49
N SER A 374 8.22 19.43 -4.45
CA SER A 374 8.71 18.54 -5.49
C SER A 374 7.89 17.25 -5.64
N ASN A 375 7.27 16.73 -4.58
CA ASN A 375 6.41 15.55 -4.64
C ASN A 375 5.08 15.86 -5.35
N VAL A 376 4.52 17.05 -5.10
CA VAL A 376 3.35 17.57 -5.83
C VAL A 376 3.68 17.68 -7.32
N GLN A 377 4.85 18.24 -7.66
CA GLN A 377 5.30 18.35 -9.06
C GLN A 377 5.46 16.98 -9.72
N GLN A 378 6.15 16.01 -9.09
CA GLN A 378 6.36 14.67 -9.67
C GLN A 378 5.04 13.91 -9.88
N SER A 379 4.10 14.02 -8.93
CA SER A 379 2.76 13.43 -9.07
C SER A 379 1.99 14.10 -10.21
N ALA A 380 2.08 15.43 -10.33
CA ALA A 380 1.44 16.18 -11.41
C ALA A 380 2.02 15.85 -12.80
N ILE A 381 3.35 15.71 -12.93
CA ILE A 381 4.01 15.28 -14.17
C ILE A 381 3.48 13.92 -14.62
N SER A 382 3.39 12.97 -13.70
CA SER A 382 2.88 11.62 -13.96
C SER A 382 1.40 11.64 -14.40
N ALA A 383 0.58 12.45 -13.72
CA ALA A 383 -0.83 12.62 -14.03
C ALA A 383 -1.09 13.31 -15.38
N VAL A 384 -0.38 14.41 -15.68
CA VAL A 384 -0.48 15.13 -16.97
C VAL A 384 -0.09 14.22 -18.13
N THR A 385 0.99 13.44 -17.97
CA THR A 385 1.46 12.50 -18.98
C THR A 385 0.42 11.43 -19.31
N ALA A 386 -0.20 10.84 -18.28
CA ALA A 386 -1.27 9.86 -18.45
C ALA A 386 -2.54 10.47 -19.07
N LEU A 387 -2.97 11.65 -18.58
CA LEU A 387 -4.14 12.38 -19.09
C LEU A 387 -4.01 12.69 -20.59
N ILE A 388 -2.84 13.21 -20.99
CA ILE A 388 -2.57 13.54 -22.40
C ILE A 388 -2.45 12.26 -23.23
N GLY A 389 -1.75 11.23 -22.72
CA GLY A 389 -1.56 9.95 -23.41
C GLY A 389 -2.85 9.23 -23.80
N GLU A 390 -3.94 9.45 -23.05
CA GLU A 390 -5.25 8.88 -23.32
C GLU A 390 -6.17 9.86 -24.07
N TYR A 391 -6.60 10.97 -23.44
CA TYR A 391 -7.66 11.83 -23.98
C TYR A 391 -7.24 12.70 -25.18
N PHE A 392 -5.94 12.93 -25.38
CA PHE A 392 -5.43 13.76 -26.48
C PHE A 392 -4.98 12.94 -27.70
N ARG A 393 -4.93 11.61 -27.62
CA ARG A 393 -4.40 10.73 -28.69
C ARG A 393 -5.10 10.87 -30.04
N HIS A 394 -6.41 11.12 -30.01
CA HIS A 394 -7.26 11.20 -31.21
C HIS A 394 -7.73 12.64 -31.53
N GLN A 395 -7.17 13.65 -30.85
CA GLN A 395 -7.51 15.05 -31.09
C GLN A 395 -6.80 15.60 -32.34
N PRO A 396 -7.40 16.55 -33.07
CA PRO A 396 -6.82 17.11 -34.28
C PRO A 396 -5.52 17.88 -34.00
N VAL A 397 -4.60 17.88 -34.98
CA VAL A 397 -3.25 18.46 -34.85
C VAL A 397 -3.30 19.95 -34.49
N GLU A 398 -4.33 20.67 -34.93
CA GLU A 398 -4.59 22.07 -34.61
C GLU A 398 -4.84 22.27 -33.10
N LYS A 399 -5.63 21.40 -32.47
CA LYS A 399 -5.92 21.43 -31.02
C LYS A 399 -4.67 21.07 -30.20
N LEU A 400 -3.90 20.07 -30.66
CA LEU A 400 -2.59 19.72 -30.07
C LEU A 400 -1.58 20.87 -30.17
N THR A 401 -1.51 21.54 -31.33
CA THR A 401 -0.63 22.68 -31.59
C THR A 401 -1.02 23.89 -30.73
N ALA A 402 -2.32 24.20 -30.65
CA ALA A 402 -2.83 25.29 -29.81
C ALA A 402 -2.53 25.04 -28.32
N TRP A 403 -2.73 23.81 -27.84
CA TRP A 403 -2.37 23.42 -26.48
C TRP A 403 -0.88 23.57 -26.19
N LEU A 404 -0.01 23.11 -27.11
CA LEU A 404 1.45 23.25 -26.98
C LEU A 404 1.87 24.72 -26.97
N ASN A 405 1.32 25.56 -27.84
CA ASN A 405 1.62 26.99 -27.86
C ASN A 405 1.20 27.70 -26.55
N HIS A 406 0.21 27.18 -25.81
CA HIS A 406 -0.16 27.65 -24.48
C HIS A 406 0.65 26.97 -23.33
N PHE A 407 1.39 25.91 -23.60
CA PHE A 407 2.24 25.24 -22.60
C PHE A 407 3.70 25.73 -22.66
N LEU A 408 4.25 25.88 -23.87
CA LEU A 408 5.65 26.24 -24.09
C LEU A 408 6.12 27.53 -23.36
N PRO A 409 5.33 28.62 -23.27
CA PRO A 409 5.76 29.82 -22.54
C PRO A 409 6.01 29.61 -21.04
N GLU A 410 5.37 28.62 -20.41
CA GLU A 410 5.56 28.33 -18.98
C GLU A 410 6.96 27.76 -18.70
N VAL A 411 7.55 27.06 -19.68
CA VAL A 411 8.90 26.47 -19.62
C VAL A 411 9.99 27.55 -19.59
N THR A 412 9.72 28.75 -20.12
CA THR A 412 10.62 29.92 -20.12
C THR A 412 10.06 31.09 -19.28
N SER A 413 9.11 30.81 -18.39
CA SER A 413 8.47 31.82 -17.53
C SER A 413 9.45 32.47 -16.53
N ASN A 414 9.13 33.67 -16.05
CA ASN A 414 9.92 34.35 -15.01
C ASN A 414 9.66 33.80 -13.58
N ASN A 415 9.21 32.54 -13.46
CA ASN A 415 8.89 31.87 -12.20
C ASN A 415 9.64 30.53 -12.13
N GLN A 416 10.53 30.38 -11.14
CA GLN A 416 11.36 29.17 -11.00
C GLN A 416 10.50 27.91 -10.83
N GLN A 417 9.50 27.93 -9.95
CA GLN A 417 8.63 26.78 -9.68
C GLN A 417 7.87 26.34 -10.93
N ALA A 418 7.32 27.31 -11.68
CA ALA A 418 6.65 27.04 -12.94
C ALA A 418 7.61 26.43 -13.98
N ARG A 419 8.83 26.96 -14.14
CA ARG A 419 9.81 26.37 -15.06
C ARG A 419 10.22 24.95 -14.67
N VAL A 420 10.51 24.70 -13.39
CA VAL A 420 10.95 23.39 -12.86
C VAL A 420 9.95 22.29 -13.18
N GLY A 421 8.66 22.51 -12.90
CA GLY A 421 7.62 21.52 -13.17
C GLY A 421 7.26 21.40 -14.65
N ASN A 422 7.05 22.53 -15.35
CA ASN A 422 6.63 22.49 -16.75
C ASN A 422 7.73 21.98 -17.69
N ALA A 423 9.02 22.25 -17.44
CA ALA A 423 10.11 21.70 -18.24
C ALA A 423 10.13 20.16 -18.19
N LEU A 424 10.09 19.58 -16.98
CA LEU A 424 10.11 18.13 -16.83
C LEU A 424 8.80 17.48 -17.32
N ALA A 425 7.65 18.13 -17.12
CA ALA A 425 6.39 17.68 -17.70
C ALA A 425 6.45 17.64 -19.24
N LEU A 426 7.03 18.64 -19.90
CA LEU A 426 7.22 18.65 -21.35
C LEU A 426 8.10 17.48 -21.81
N GLY A 427 9.16 17.17 -21.06
CA GLY A 427 10.04 16.04 -21.34
C GLY A 427 9.34 14.67 -21.30
N SER A 428 8.40 14.49 -20.37
CA SER A 428 7.64 13.25 -20.19
C SER A 428 6.49 13.07 -21.19
N MET A 429 6.18 14.04 -22.04
CA MET A 429 5.01 14.00 -22.93
C MET A 429 5.06 12.83 -23.94
N PRO A 430 3.90 12.28 -24.33
CA PRO A 430 3.82 11.26 -25.37
C PRO A 430 4.42 11.70 -26.71
N ARG A 431 5.06 10.75 -27.42
CA ARG A 431 5.71 10.99 -28.73
C ARG A 431 4.83 11.75 -29.72
N PHE A 432 3.54 11.37 -29.83
CA PHE A 432 2.61 11.97 -30.80
C PHE A 432 2.43 13.48 -30.59
N LEU A 433 2.49 13.95 -29.33
CA LEU A 433 2.39 15.37 -29.01
C LEU A 433 3.73 16.08 -29.31
N LEU A 434 4.85 15.50 -28.86
CA LEU A 434 6.18 16.05 -29.09
C LEU A 434 6.49 16.25 -30.59
N THR A 435 6.08 15.32 -31.45
CA THR A 435 6.30 15.41 -32.89
C THR A 435 5.55 16.55 -33.59
N VAL A 436 4.48 17.11 -32.99
CA VAL A 436 3.71 18.23 -33.58
C VAL A 436 4.54 19.51 -33.71
N SER A 437 5.47 19.77 -32.79
CA SER A 437 6.30 20.97 -32.82
C SER A 437 7.70 20.75 -32.24
N LEU A 438 8.31 19.64 -32.62
CA LEU A 438 9.58 19.17 -32.05
C LEU A 438 10.71 20.22 -32.05
N PRO A 439 10.96 21.00 -33.12
CA PRO A 439 11.99 22.04 -33.09
C PRO A 439 11.71 23.13 -32.05
N LYS A 440 10.44 23.55 -31.88
CA LYS A 440 10.06 24.54 -30.85
C LYS A 440 10.19 23.99 -29.44
N VAL A 441 9.82 22.73 -29.22
CA VAL A 441 9.98 22.03 -27.94
C VAL A 441 11.45 22.01 -27.54
N ILE A 442 12.33 21.57 -28.45
CA ILE A 442 13.78 21.53 -28.20
C ILE A 442 14.31 22.94 -27.95
N GLN A 443 13.99 23.92 -28.80
CA GLN A 443 14.46 25.30 -28.65
C GLN A 443 14.07 25.92 -27.29
N GLN A 444 12.84 25.70 -26.82
CA GLN A 444 12.37 26.21 -25.52
C GLN A 444 13.06 25.50 -24.35
N LEU A 445 13.28 24.19 -24.44
CA LEU A 445 14.04 23.45 -23.43
C LEU A 445 15.52 23.87 -23.39
N CYS A 446 16.17 24.06 -24.54
CA CYS A 446 17.53 24.62 -24.59
C CYS A 446 17.59 26.02 -23.98
N THR A 447 16.63 26.90 -24.31
CA THR A 447 16.51 28.24 -23.70
C THR A 447 16.31 28.17 -22.18
N CYS A 448 15.62 27.14 -21.69
CA CYS A 448 15.43 26.89 -20.26
C CYS A 448 16.67 26.26 -19.56
N ALA A 449 17.59 25.65 -20.30
CA ALA A 449 18.85 25.16 -19.76
C ALA A 449 19.94 26.25 -19.67
N LEU A 450 19.82 27.33 -20.46
CA LEU A 450 20.79 28.44 -20.44
C LEU A 450 20.76 29.25 -19.12
N ILE A 451 21.94 29.68 -18.68
CA ILE A 451 22.13 30.64 -17.59
C ILE A 451 21.90 32.06 -18.12
N THR A 452 21.08 32.85 -17.42
CA THR A 452 20.89 34.28 -17.68
C THR A 452 20.88 35.07 -16.38
N ASP A 453 21.10 36.39 -16.42
CA ASP A 453 21.20 37.25 -15.23
C ASP A 453 20.01 37.09 -14.25
N LYS A 454 18.79 36.89 -14.78
CA LYS A 454 17.57 36.71 -13.99
C LYS A 454 17.40 35.31 -13.38
N THR A 455 18.18 34.35 -13.85
CA THR A 455 17.97 32.91 -13.64
C THR A 455 19.22 32.20 -13.12
N LEU A 456 20.26 32.98 -12.79
CA LEU A 456 21.58 32.52 -12.35
C LEU A 456 21.48 31.46 -11.24
N GLN A 457 20.64 31.70 -10.24
CA GLN A 457 20.46 30.82 -9.09
C GLN A 457 19.50 29.62 -9.33
N TRP A 458 18.90 29.48 -10.51
CA TRP A 458 17.83 28.49 -10.78
C TRP A 458 18.37 27.14 -11.28
N ALA A 459 19.34 26.56 -10.56
CA ALA A 459 19.98 25.29 -10.93
C ALA A 459 18.98 24.14 -11.15
N GLU A 460 17.96 24.00 -10.30
CA GLU A 460 16.92 22.97 -10.45
C GLU A 460 16.11 23.11 -11.75
N SER A 461 15.90 24.34 -12.23
CA SER A 461 15.22 24.57 -13.50
C SER A 461 16.06 24.08 -14.68
N ARG A 462 17.38 24.36 -14.66
CA ARG A 462 18.31 23.92 -15.70
C ARG A 462 18.48 22.41 -15.68
N LYS A 463 18.64 21.82 -14.48
CA LYS A 463 18.61 20.37 -14.24
C LYS A 463 17.40 19.72 -14.92
N ASN A 464 16.19 20.18 -14.63
CA ASN A 464 14.97 19.61 -15.18
C ASN A 464 14.84 19.83 -16.69
N ALA A 465 15.32 20.95 -17.23
CA ALA A 465 15.36 21.18 -18.68
C ALA A 465 16.31 20.21 -19.41
N LEU A 466 17.48 19.92 -18.84
CA LEU A 466 18.45 18.96 -19.38
C LEU A 466 17.91 17.52 -19.31
N THR A 467 17.27 17.15 -18.19
CA THR A 467 16.56 15.87 -18.08
C THR A 467 15.44 15.77 -19.12
N ALA A 468 14.66 16.83 -19.30
CA ALA A 468 13.59 16.87 -20.29
C ALA A 468 14.11 16.74 -21.73
N LEU A 469 15.23 17.39 -22.08
CA LEU A 469 15.88 17.21 -23.39
C LEU A 469 16.24 15.74 -23.64
N SER A 470 16.82 15.07 -22.63
CA SER A 470 17.15 13.65 -22.69
C SER A 470 15.91 12.75 -22.88
N LEU A 471 14.83 13.04 -22.16
CA LEU A 471 13.55 12.34 -22.30
C LEU A 471 12.91 12.56 -23.69
N VAL A 472 12.92 13.79 -24.23
CA VAL A 472 12.45 14.08 -25.60
C VAL A 472 13.28 13.31 -26.63
N CYS A 473 14.61 13.32 -26.51
CA CYS A 473 15.49 12.56 -27.42
C CYS A 473 15.16 11.06 -27.40
N THR A 474 14.96 10.50 -26.20
CA THR A 474 14.63 9.08 -26.00
C THR A 474 13.25 8.74 -26.57
N THR A 475 12.22 9.54 -26.25
CA THR A 475 10.82 9.30 -26.63
C THR A 475 10.57 9.48 -28.14
N VAL A 476 11.26 10.41 -28.79
CA VAL A 476 11.17 10.61 -30.25
C VAL A 476 11.98 9.56 -31.03
N GLY A 477 13.02 8.99 -30.40
CA GLY A 477 13.94 8.05 -31.04
C GLY A 477 15.08 8.76 -31.79
N ILE A 478 15.68 9.79 -31.18
CA ILE A 478 16.87 10.48 -31.69
C ILE A 478 18.08 9.57 -31.49
N ALA A 479 18.32 8.69 -32.47
CA ALA A 479 19.39 7.70 -32.47
C ALA A 479 20.36 7.91 -33.66
N PRO A 480 21.64 7.51 -33.53
CA PRO A 480 22.55 7.45 -34.67
C PRO A 480 22.10 6.40 -35.68
N SER A 481 22.03 6.80 -36.95
CA SER A 481 21.91 5.89 -38.09
C SER A 481 23.17 5.01 -38.19
N SER A 482 23.05 3.77 -38.67
CA SER A 482 24.17 2.82 -38.79
C SER A 482 24.16 2.15 -40.17
N PRO A 483 25.32 1.76 -40.76
CA PRO A 483 26.68 1.87 -40.25
C PRO A 483 27.53 2.95 -40.93
N VAL A 484 28.66 3.27 -40.29
CA VAL A 484 29.78 4.03 -40.86
C VAL A 484 30.18 3.48 -42.24
N LYS A 485 30.15 4.34 -43.27
CA LYS A 485 30.93 4.10 -44.50
C LYS A 485 32.34 4.63 -44.29
N MET A 486 33.32 3.74 -44.21
CA MET A 486 34.72 4.11 -44.36
C MET A 486 34.99 4.44 -45.83
N THR A 487 35.35 5.68 -46.09
CA THR A 487 36.04 6.11 -47.31
C THR A 487 37.20 7.01 -46.88
N ASP A 488 38.41 6.68 -47.35
CA ASP A 488 39.63 7.48 -47.19
C ASP A 488 40.01 7.87 -45.75
N GLY A 489 39.89 6.92 -44.82
CA GLY A 489 40.47 7.03 -43.46
C GLY A 489 39.74 7.97 -42.50
N LEU A 490 38.69 8.66 -42.95
CA LEU A 490 37.84 9.51 -42.12
C LEU A 490 36.52 8.80 -41.79
N ILE A 491 36.15 8.79 -40.51
CA ILE A 491 34.86 8.27 -40.05
C ILE A 491 33.82 9.38 -40.18
N PHE A 492 33.01 9.32 -41.24
CA PHE A 492 31.83 10.17 -41.38
C PHE A 492 30.62 9.49 -40.74
N ILE A 493 30.24 9.94 -39.54
CA ILE A 493 28.98 9.54 -38.90
C ILE A 493 27.87 10.43 -39.49
N TYR A 494 27.14 9.90 -40.46
CA TYR A 494 25.94 10.55 -40.98
C TYR A 494 24.77 10.30 -40.03
N PHE A 495 24.29 11.37 -39.38
CA PHE A 495 23.10 11.34 -38.54
C PHE A 495 21.87 11.73 -39.36
N GLU A 496 21.15 10.74 -39.91
CA GLU A 496 19.76 10.92 -40.31
C GLU A 496 18.86 10.56 -39.13
N ILE A 497 18.43 11.61 -38.42
CA ILE A 497 17.45 11.53 -37.33
C ILE A 497 16.08 11.88 -37.91
N SER A 498 15.10 11.00 -37.70
CA SER A 498 13.72 11.21 -38.15
C SER A 498 13.10 12.47 -37.53
N GLY A 499 13.12 13.58 -38.26
CA GLY A 499 12.39 14.81 -37.94
C GLY A 499 13.18 15.92 -37.21
N VAL A 500 14.52 15.86 -37.16
CA VAL A 500 15.36 16.91 -36.55
C VAL A 500 16.51 17.27 -37.49
N ASP A 501 16.75 18.56 -37.72
CA ASP A 501 17.85 19.05 -38.55
C ASP A 501 19.19 19.10 -37.79
N GLN A 502 20.30 19.17 -38.54
CA GLN A 502 21.65 19.21 -37.95
C GLN A 502 21.86 20.43 -37.03
N VAL A 503 21.16 21.54 -37.29
CA VAL A 503 21.24 22.76 -36.47
C VAL A 503 20.60 22.53 -35.09
N THR A 504 19.40 21.95 -35.04
CA THR A 504 18.74 21.61 -33.77
C THR A 504 19.53 20.54 -33.00
N LEU A 505 20.12 19.55 -33.68
CA LEU A 505 21.00 18.56 -33.06
C LEU A 505 22.24 19.22 -32.43
N ALA A 506 22.92 20.11 -33.15
CA ALA A 506 24.06 20.86 -32.63
C ALA A 506 23.66 21.72 -31.41
N GLY A 507 22.46 22.32 -31.45
CA GLY A 507 21.89 23.05 -30.31
C GLY A 507 21.69 22.18 -29.06
N ILE A 508 21.22 20.94 -29.21
CA ILE A 508 21.10 19.98 -28.10
C ILE A 508 22.47 19.68 -27.49
N PHE A 509 23.45 19.29 -28.31
CA PHE A 509 24.80 18.97 -27.81
C PHE A 509 25.49 20.18 -27.18
N ARG A 510 25.35 21.38 -27.76
CA ARG A 510 25.89 22.60 -27.16
C ARG A 510 25.27 22.87 -25.79
N THR A 511 23.95 22.72 -25.67
CA THR A 511 23.23 22.88 -24.40
C THR A 511 23.73 21.90 -23.32
N PHE A 512 24.01 20.65 -23.68
CA PHE A 512 24.60 19.71 -22.74
C PHE A 512 26.05 20.07 -22.38
N ILE A 513 26.86 20.56 -23.33
CA ILE A 513 28.22 21.05 -23.03
C ILE A 513 28.17 22.24 -22.05
N ASP A 514 27.29 23.21 -22.29
CA ASP A 514 27.06 24.35 -21.39
C ASP A 514 26.61 23.88 -19.98
N GLY A 515 25.85 22.78 -19.90
CA GLY A 515 25.44 22.15 -18.64
C GLY A 515 26.57 21.53 -17.81
N PHE A 516 27.72 21.19 -18.42
CA PHE A 516 28.93 20.78 -17.69
C PHE A 516 29.70 21.97 -17.11
N GLU A 517 29.55 23.16 -17.68
CA GLU A 517 30.23 24.38 -17.25
C GLU A 517 29.42 25.17 -16.18
N ASP A 518 28.33 24.58 -15.66
CA ASP A 518 27.53 25.18 -14.60
C ASP A 518 28.24 25.08 -13.24
N TYR A 519 28.88 26.17 -12.83
CA TYR A 519 29.51 26.37 -11.52
C TYR A 519 28.71 27.32 -10.61
N THR A 520 27.38 27.26 -10.67
CA THR A 520 26.53 28.13 -9.83
C THR A 520 26.69 27.82 -8.35
N VAL A 521 26.86 28.86 -7.53
CA VAL A 521 26.98 28.78 -6.07
C VAL A 521 25.86 29.59 -5.41
N ASP A 522 25.22 29.01 -4.40
CA ASP A 522 24.27 29.68 -3.50
C ASP A 522 24.69 29.52 -2.02
N SER A 523 23.82 29.89 -1.08
CA SER A 523 24.09 29.78 0.36
C SER A 523 24.26 28.34 0.88
N ARG A 524 23.93 27.32 0.08
CA ARG A 524 24.12 25.88 0.35
C ARG A 524 25.44 25.35 -0.24
N GLY A 525 26.16 26.14 -1.04
CA GLY A 525 27.38 25.76 -1.73
C GLY A 525 27.20 25.62 -3.25
N ASP A 526 27.95 24.70 -3.85
CA ASP A 526 27.92 24.41 -5.30
C ASP A 526 26.61 23.70 -5.71
N ILE A 527 25.60 24.49 -6.04
CA ILE A 527 24.35 24.00 -6.63
C ILE A 527 24.47 23.71 -8.13
N GLY A 528 25.53 24.17 -8.80
CA GLY A 528 25.87 23.75 -10.16
C GLY A 528 26.12 22.24 -10.25
N ALA A 529 26.59 21.61 -9.17
CA ALA A 529 26.83 20.17 -9.09
C ALA A 529 25.64 19.31 -9.54
N ILE A 530 24.40 19.65 -9.14
CA ILE A 530 23.20 18.91 -9.57
C ILE A 530 22.88 19.07 -11.05
N VAL A 531 23.33 20.15 -11.69
CA VAL A 531 23.18 20.40 -13.13
C VAL A 531 24.22 19.60 -13.90
N ARG A 532 25.48 19.63 -13.46
CA ARG A 532 26.57 18.85 -14.05
C ARG A 532 26.31 17.34 -13.95
N GLU A 533 25.87 16.85 -12.78
CA GLU A 533 25.46 15.44 -12.59
C GLU A 533 24.30 15.06 -13.51
N SER A 534 23.25 15.87 -13.56
CA SER A 534 22.09 15.62 -14.43
C SER A 534 22.46 15.62 -15.91
N THR A 535 23.44 16.44 -16.31
CA THR A 535 24.01 16.45 -17.67
C THR A 535 24.68 15.12 -18.02
N MET A 536 25.46 14.55 -17.10
CA MET A 536 26.11 13.23 -17.30
C MET A 536 25.08 12.14 -17.60
N TYR A 537 24.05 12.02 -16.75
CA TYR A 537 22.96 11.07 -16.98
C TYR A 537 22.16 11.39 -18.26
N SER A 538 21.88 12.67 -18.52
CA SER A 538 21.07 13.12 -19.66
C SER A 538 21.71 12.79 -21.01
N ILE A 539 23.04 12.81 -21.12
CA ILE A 539 23.75 12.32 -22.31
C ILE A 539 23.72 10.80 -22.38
N GLN A 540 24.00 10.11 -21.27
CA GLN A 540 24.17 8.64 -21.24
C GLN A 540 22.94 7.87 -21.75
N VAL A 541 21.72 8.34 -21.45
CA VAL A 541 20.48 7.63 -21.77
C VAL A 541 20.19 7.55 -23.28
N PRO A 542 20.01 8.67 -24.02
CA PRO A 542 19.76 8.64 -25.47
C PRO A 542 21.01 8.28 -26.29
N PHE A 543 22.20 8.70 -25.84
CA PHE A 543 23.44 8.58 -26.63
C PHE A 543 24.32 7.40 -26.18
N ARG A 544 23.73 6.36 -25.59
CA ARG A 544 24.44 5.15 -25.13
C ARG A 544 25.26 4.45 -26.22
N PHE A 545 24.93 4.67 -27.49
CA PHE A 545 25.66 4.18 -28.67
C PHE A 545 26.94 4.98 -29.03
N PHE A 546 27.20 6.14 -28.41
CA PHE A 546 28.43 6.91 -28.65
C PHE A 546 29.65 6.40 -27.87
N TYR A 547 29.43 5.58 -26.83
CA TYR A 547 30.51 4.89 -26.10
C TYR A 547 30.48 3.40 -26.46
N PHE A 548 31.63 2.89 -26.92
CA PHE A 548 31.85 1.56 -27.51
C PHE A 548 31.40 1.36 -28.97
N LYS A 549 32.18 1.93 -29.90
CA LYS A 549 32.90 1.08 -30.86
C LYS A 549 34.25 1.67 -31.26
#